data_AF-A0A1E5H2M7-F1
#
_entry.id   AF-A0A1E5H2M7-F1
#
_cell.length_a   1.000
_cell.length_b   1.000
_cell.length_c   1.000
_cell.angle_alpha   90.00
_cell.angle_beta   90.00
_cell.angle_gamma   90.00
#
_symmetry.space_group_name_H-M   'P 1'
#
loop_
_entity.id
_entity.type
_entity.pdbx_description
1 polymer ?
#
loop_
_entity_poly.entity_id
_entity_poly.type
_entity_poly.pdbx_seq_one_letter_code
_entity_poly.pdbx_strand_id
1 'polypeptide(L)' 'MRYILVLLWSFLLGQVVGYIGGALNGGTYDFMLTTIISLITGVIIILIGQFAVPKKENTRVQ' A
#
# COMPACT_ATOMS: atom_id res chain seq x y z
N MET A 1 -3.60 -11.08 -10.48
CA MET A 1 -3.13 -9.85 -11.17
C MET A 1 -3.31 -8.59 -10.31
N ARG A 2 -4.50 -8.32 -9.74
CA ARG A 2 -4.76 -7.09 -8.97
C ARG A 2 -3.88 -6.91 -7.70
N TYR A 3 -3.61 -7.98 -6.95
CA TYR A 3 -2.83 -7.89 -5.70
C TYR A 3 -1.34 -7.61 -5.90
N ILE A 4 -0.70 -8.21 -6.92
CA ILE A 4 0.71 -7.92 -7.27
C ILE A 4 0.87 -6.44 -7.66
N LEU A 5 -0.06 -5.89 -8.43
CA LEU A 5 -0.04 -4.48 -8.81
C LEU A 5 -0.22 -3.56 -7.58
N VAL A 6 -1.09 -3.93 -6.64
CA VAL A 6 -1.27 -3.17 -5.39
C VAL A 6 0.00 -3.17 -4.55
N LEU A 7 0.71 -4.30 -4.44
CA LEU A 7 2.00 -4.35 -3.75
C LEU A 7 3.06 -3.49 -4.43
N LEU A 8 3.17 -3.60 -5.75
CA LEU A 8 4.15 -2.84 -6.53
C LEU A 8 3.91 -1.34 -6.42
N TRP A 9 2.65 -0.89 -6.53
CA TRP A 9 2.30 0.52 -6.38
C TRP A 9 2.43 1.01 -4.94
N SER A 10 2.05 0.20 -3.95
CA SER A 10 2.24 0.55 -2.53
C SER A 10 3.71 0.70 -2.18
N PHE A 11 4.58 -0.12 -2.77
CA PHE A 11 6.02 -0.03 -2.58
C PHE A 11 6.57 1.27 -3.18
N LEU A 12 6.29 1.52 -4.47
CA LEU A 12 6.76 2.74 -5.17
C LEU A 12 6.29 4.02 -4.47
N LEU A 13 5.00 4.10 -4.13
CA LEU A 13 4.45 5.27 -3.45
C LEU A 13 5.00 5.42 -2.02
N GLY A 14 5.24 4.31 -1.31
CA GLY A 14 5.89 4.35 0.00
C GLY A 14 7.31 4.93 -0.04
N GLN A 15 8.09 4.61 -1.08
CA GLN A 15 9.43 5.20 -1.28
C GLN A 15 9.36 6.72 -1.54
N VAL A 16 8.42 7.15 -2.38
CA VAL A 16 8.20 8.58 -2.66
C VAL A 16 7.80 9.33 -1.38
N VAL A 17 6.89 8.75 -0.58
CA VAL A 17 6.47 9.34 0.70
C VAL A 17 7.62 9.41 1.70
N GLY A 18 8.44 8.36 1.83
CA GLY A 18 9.60 8.39 2.74
C GLY A 18 10.66 9.40 2.30
N TYR A 19 10.89 9.54 1.00
CA TYR A 19 11.79 10.56 0.45
C TYR A 19 11.29 11.98 0.74
N ILE A 20 10.03 12.26 0.43
CA ILE A 20 9.42 13.57 0.69
C ILE A 20 9.34 13.84 2.20
N GLY A 21 8.97 12.85 3.00
CA GLY A 21 8.90 12.95 4.45
C GLY A 21 10.25 13.26 5.08
N GLY A 22 11.32 12.59 4.63
CA GLY A 22 12.69 12.89 5.06
C GLY A 22 13.13 14.31 4.66
N ALA A 23 12.86 14.71 3.41
CA ALA A 23 13.18 16.05 2.91
C ALA A 23 12.44 17.17 3.67
N LEU A 24 11.17 16.95 4.03
CA LEU A 24 10.37 17.91 4.81
C LEU A 24 10.84 18.01 6.26
N ASN A 25 11.31 16.92 6.86
CA ASN A 25 11.83 16.92 8.23
C ASN A 25 13.29 17.42 8.32
N GLY A 26 13.90 17.82 7.20
CA GLY A 26 15.33 18.15 7.13
C GLY A 26 16.26 16.99 7.49
N GLY A 27 15.73 15.76 7.49
CA GLY A 27 16.43 14.54 7.88
C GLY A 27 17.03 13.80 6.68
N THR A 28 18.00 12.93 6.94
CA THR A 28 18.55 12.05 5.92
C THR A 28 17.54 10.98 5.52
N TYR A 29 17.38 10.77 4.22
CA TYR A 29 16.58 9.68 3.68
C TYR A 29 17.20 8.32 4.03
N ASP A 30 16.46 7.49 4.75
CA ASP A 30 16.84 6.10 5.03
C ASP A 30 16.01 5.16 4.15
N PHE A 31 16.69 4.54 3.19
CA PHE A 31 16.09 3.58 2.26
C PHE A 31 15.59 2.31 2.97
N MET A 32 16.29 1.84 3.99
CA MET A 32 15.95 0.59 4.68
C MET A 32 14.67 0.76 5.50
N LEU A 33 14.57 1.85 6.27
CA LEU A 33 13.36 2.18 7.03
C LEU A 33 12.17 2.44 6.11
N THR A 34 12.37 3.19 5.03
CA THR A 34 11.30 3.47 4.08
C THR A 34 10.77 2.21 3.40
N THR A 35 11.67 1.27 3.08
CA THR A 35 11.32 -0.05 2.53
C THR A 35 10.45 -0.86 3.49
N ILE A 36 10.83 -0.95 4.77
CA ILE A 36 10.07 -1.67 5.79
C ILE A 36 8.66 -1.06 5.94
N ILE A 37 8.57 0.27 6.05
CA ILE A 37 7.29 0.98 6.20
C ILE A 37 6.40 0.77 4.97
N SER A 38 6.97 0.86 3.77
CA SER A 38 6.23 0.66 2.51
C SER A 38 5.66 -0.76 2.37
N LEU A 39 6.41 -1.79 2.82
CA LEU A 39 5.95 -3.18 2.83
C LEU A 39 4.83 -3.41 3.83
N ILE A 40 4.97 -2.90 5.07
CA ILE A 40 3.93 -2.98 6.10
C ILE A 40 2.64 -2.32 5.61
N THR A 41 2.77 -1.12 5.01
CA THR A 41 1.64 -0.38 4.44
C THR A 41 0.95 -1.16 3.33
N GLY A 42 1.72 -1.79 2.42
CA GLY A 42 1.17 -2.62 1.35
C GLY A 42 0.39 -3.83 1.86
N VAL A 43 0.87 -4.47 2.92
CA VAL A 43 0.17 -5.59 3.58
C VAL A 43 -1.16 -5.10 4.19
N ILE A 44 -1.15 -3.96 4.88
CA ILE A 44 -2.37 -3.37 5.46
C ILE A 44 -3.40 -3.05 4.37
N ILE A 45 -2.98 -2.47 3.24
CA ILE A 45 -3.87 -2.15 2.11
C ILE A 45 -4.53 -3.41 1.53
N ILE A 46 -3.78 -4.52 1.42
CA ILE A 46 -4.35 -5.80 0.96
C ILE A 46 -5.39 -6.32 1.95
N LEU A 47 -5.08 -6.30 3.25
CA LEU A 47 -5.99 -6.76 4.29
C LEU A 47 -7.29 -5.95 4.26
N ILE A 48 -7.20 -4.62 4.21
CA ILE A 48 -8.36 -3.74 4.05
C ILE A 48 -9.12 -4.10 2.77
N GLY A 49 -8.43 -4.29 1.65
CA GLY A 49 -9.06 -4.71 0.39
C GLY A 49 -9.78 -6.07 0.45
N GLN A 50 -9.40 -6.98 1.35
CA GLN A 50 -10.13 -8.22 1.58
C GLN A 50 -11.36 -8.03 2.46
N PHE A 51 -11.25 -7.26 3.53
CA PHE A 51 -12.36 -7.06 4.48
C PHE A 51 -13.38 -6.01 4.02
N ALA A 52 -12.96 -5.02 3.24
CA ALA A 52 -13.79 -3.89 2.81
C ALA A 52 -14.60 -4.15 1.54
N VAL A 53 -14.36 -5.26 0.82
CA VAL A 53 -15.19 -5.61 -0.35
C VAL A 53 -16.45 -6.32 0.15
N PRO A 54 -17.64 -5.68 0.11
CA PRO A 54 -18.88 -6.37 0.44
C PRO A 54 -19.08 -7.54 -0.52
N LYS A 55 -19.50 -8.68 0.05
CA LYS A 55 -19.83 -9.89 -0.71
C LYS A 55 -20.85 -9.52 -1.77
N LYS A 56 -20.48 -9.64 -3.04
CA LYS A 56 -21.37 -9.36 -4.18
C LYS A 56 -22.48 -10.40 -4.12
N GLU A 57 -23.65 -10.01 -3.67
CA GLU A 57 -24.85 -10.84 -3.73
C GLU A 57 -25.25 -10.95 -5.20
N ASN A 58 -25.05 -12.15 -5.74
CA ASN A 58 -25.33 -12.46 -7.13
C ASN A 58 -26.84 -12.77 -7.23
N THR A 59 -27.69 -11.74 -7.09
CA THR A 59 -29.13 -11.88 -7.31
C THR A 59 -29.39 -11.92 -8.81
N ARG A 60 -29.13 -13.08 -9.40
CA ARG A 60 -29.82 -13.51 -10.62
C ARG A 60 -31.28 -13.72 -10.25
N VAL A 61 -32.08 -12.66 -10.35
CA VAL A 61 -33.50 -12.80 -10.63
C VAL A 61 -33.59 -13.30 -12.07
N GLN A 62 -33.76 -14.62 -12.18
CA GLN A 62 -34.33 -15.28 -13.34
C GLN A 62 -35.82 -14.92 -13.44
#